data_AF-A0A3C0BM59-F1
#
_entry.id   AF-A0A3C0BM59-F1
#
_cell.length_a   1.000
_cell.length_b   1.000
_cell.length_c   1.000
_cell.angle_alpha   90.00
_cell.angle_beta   90.00
_cell.angle_gamma   90.00
#
_symmetry.space_group_name_H-M   'P 1'
#
loop_
_entity.id
_entity.type
_entity.pdbx_description
1 polymer ?
#
loop_
_entity_poly.entity_id
_entity_poly.type
_entity_poly.pdbx_seq_one_letter_code
_entity_poly.pdbx_strand_id
1 'polypeptide(L)'
;EAANEVTGEIREPVLDFFRYTFVMTNIIWTLRLKVYYEMKSDEILEHLACAGDRPLRSDPLAGPAVEILDKAADTYADWEHWKYADMLNPHEEGVIWKIDPRWVENTYKSGMYRRAEKMFHAHPLTDLSLVAWFKIKQHECDIIRTAAEGIRLNVDTAEAMKFAGIPAVVQ
;
A
#
# COMPACT_ATOMS: atom_id res chain seq x y z
N GLU A 1 12.23 18.04 -4.61
CA GLU A 1 13.28 18.94 -4.09
C GLU A 1 13.78 18.53 -2.70
N ALA A 2 12.92 18.35 -1.69
CA ALA A 2 13.36 17.97 -0.33
C ALA A 2 14.24 16.69 -0.21
N ALA A 3 14.00 15.67 -1.05
CA ALA A 3 14.80 14.45 -1.04
C ALA A 3 16.26 14.63 -1.53
N ASN A 4 16.55 15.72 -2.25
CA ASN A 4 17.90 16.05 -2.72
C ASN A 4 18.75 16.72 -1.63
N GLU A 5 18.13 17.19 -0.55
CA GLU A 5 18.80 17.82 0.59
C GLU A 5 19.28 16.78 1.63
N VAL A 6 18.81 15.54 1.51
CA VAL A 6 19.26 14.44 2.38
C VAL A 6 20.66 14.00 1.95
N THR A 7 21.65 14.33 2.78
CA THR A 7 23.06 13.98 2.55
C THR A 7 23.54 12.86 3.46
N GLY A 8 24.58 12.12 3.04
CA GLY A 8 25.23 11.09 3.85
C GLY A 8 24.63 9.69 3.69
N GLU A 9 25.04 8.77 4.57
CA GLU A 9 24.74 7.33 4.49
C GLU A 9 23.23 7.00 4.62
N ILE A 10 22.44 7.94 5.16
CA ILE A 10 20.99 7.78 5.32
C ILE A 10 20.18 8.10 4.07
N ARG A 11 20.80 8.68 3.03
CA ARG A 11 20.10 9.12 1.82
C ARG A 11 19.38 7.98 1.13
N GLU A 12 20.08 6.88 0.87
CA GLU A 12 19.49 5.76 0.13
C GLU A 12 18.34 5.09 0.90
N PRO A 13 18.48 4.77 2.21
CA PRO A 13 17.36 4.28 3.01
C PRO A 13 16.13 5.20 3.00
N VAL A 14 16.34 6.52 3.04
CA VAL A 14 15.24 7.52 2.97
C VAL A 14 14.57 7.47 1.59
N LEU A 15 15.36 7.50 0.50
CA LEU A 15 14.85 7.46 -0.86
C LEU A 15 14.07 6.17 -1.13
N ASP A 16 14.59 5.03 -0.68
CA ASP A 16 13.92 3.73 -0.81
C ASP A 16 12.57 3.68 -0.09
N PHE A 17 12.50 4.29 1.09
CA PHE A 17 11.26 4.35 1.86
C PHE A 17 10.19 5.18 1.16
N PHE A 18 10.54 6.37 0.69
CA PHE A 18 9.61 7.23 -0.03
C PHE A 18 9.24 6.64 -1.39
N ARG A 19 10.21 6.11 -2.13
CA ARG A 19 9.95 5.41 -3.40
C ARG A 19 8.95 4.28 -3.21
N TYR A 20 9.15 3.43 -2.20
CA TYR A 20 8.21 2.37 -1.88
C TYR A 20 6.81 2.92 -1.52
N THR A 21 6.75 4.00 -0.73
CA THR A 21 5.47 4.66 -0.38
C THR A 21 4.73 5.14 -1.63
N PHE A 22 5.40 5.88 -2.53
CA PHE A 22 4.78 6.40 -3.75
C PHE A 22 4.35 5.29 -4.70
N VAL A 23 5.18 4.28 -4.91
CA VAL A 23 4.84 3.11 -5.75
C VAL A 23 3.58 2.43 -5.23
N MET A 24 3.52 2.15 -3.93
CA MET A 24 2.35 1.48 -3.34
C MET A 24 1.10 2.36 -3.36
N THR A 25 1.23 3.66 -3.11
CA THR A 25 0.11 4.60 -3.24
C THR A 25 -0.42 4.64 -4.68
N ASN A 26 0.45 4.70 -5.68
CA ASN A 26 0.03 4.67 -7.09
C ASN A 26 -0.68 3.36 -7.45
N ILE A 27 -0.17 2.21 -6.99
CA ILE A 27 -0.80 0.90 -7.21
C ILE A 27 -2.21 0.88 -6.59
N ILE A 28 -2.32 1.22 -5.30
CA ILE A 28 -3.62 1.21 -4.60
C ILE A 28 -4.60 2.18 -5.25
N TRP A 29 -4.13 3.35 -5.65
CA TRP A 29 -4.95 4.35 -6.32
C TRP A 29 -5.44 3.88 -7.69
N THR A 30 -4.56 3.28 -8.49
CA THR A 30 -4.90 2.67 -9.78
C THR A 30 -5.96 1.59 -9.61
N LEU A 31 -5.78 0.69 -8.64
CA LEU A 31 -6.75 -0.36 -8.35
C LEU A 31 -8.11 0.22 -7.96
N ARG A 32 -8.15 1.25 -7.12
CA ARG A 32 -9.42 1.92 -6.74
C ARG A 32 -10.11 2.55 -7.93
N LEU A 33 -9.39 3.35 -8.73
CA LEU A 33 -9.93 4.01 -9.93
C LEU A 33 -10.46 2.99 -10.94
N LYS A 34 -9.73 1.89 -11.13
CA LYS A 34 -10.15 0.82 -12.04
C LYS A 34 -11.34 0.01 -11.51
N VAL A 35 -11.34 -0.38 -10.24
CA VAL A 35 -12.29 -1.35 -9.69
C VAL A 35 -13.57 -0.70 -9.17
N TYR A 36 -13.45 0.46 -8.52
CA TYR A 36 -14.60 1.14 -7.90
C TYR A 36 -15.23 2.19 -8.80
N TYR A 37 -14.43 2.82 -9.67
CA TYR A 37 -14.89 3.90 -10.55
C TYR A 37 -14.93 3.51 -12.02
N GLU A 38 -14.46 2.31 -12.38
CA GLU A 38 -14.45 1.78 -13.76
C GLU A 38 -13.81 2.74 -14.76
N MET A 39 -12.83 3.52 -14.28
CA MET A 39 -12.16 4.55 -15.05
C MET A 39 -11.27 3.94 -16.14
N LYS A 40 -11.18 4.61 -17.30
CA LYS A 40 -10.34 4.13 -18.41
C LYS A 40 -8.85 4.31 -18.11
N SER A 41 -8.02 3.44 -18.68
CA SER A 41 -6.57 3.46 -18.45
C SER A 41 -5.94 4.83 -18.71
N ASP A 42 -6.32 5.51 -19.80
CA ASP A 42 -5.78 6.83 -20.14
C ASP A 42 -6.13 7.91 -19.10
N GLU A 43 -7.35 7.87 -18.55
CA GLU A 43 -7.80 8.78 -17.50
C GLU A 43 -7.10 8.48 -16.17
N ILE A 44 -6.85 7.20 -15.85
CA ILE A 44 -6.13 6.80 -14.63
C ILE A 44 -4.71 7.35 -14.63
N LEU A 45 -4.03 7.38 -15.78
CA LEU A 45 -2.67 7.89 -15.91
C LEU A 45 -2.55 9.35 -15.43
N GLU A 46 -3.56 10.19 -15.69
CA GLU A 46 -3.57 11.60 -15.26
C GLU A 46 -3.56 11.77 -13.73
N HIS A 47 -3.88 10.72 -12.99
CA HIS A 47 -3.97 10.72 -11.53
C HIS A 47 -2.75 10.09 -10.83
N LEU A 48 -1.72 9.67 -11.57
CA LEU A 48 -0.54 9.01 -10.99
C LEU A 48 0.59 10.00 -10.68
N ALA A 49 1.22 9.82 -9.51
CA ALA A 49 2.44 10.53 -9.18
C ALA A 49 3.63 9.88 -9.92
N CYS A 50 4.28 10.62 -10.81
CA CYS A 50 5.45 10.13 -11.56
C CYS A 50 6.67 11.02 -11.30
N ALA A 51 7.86 10.49 -11.60
CA ALA A 51 9.11 11.24 -11.45
C ALA A 51 9.38 12.17 -12.64
N GLY A 52 8.89 11.78 -13.83
CA GLY A 52 8.95 12.60 -15.04
C GLY A 52 7.67 13.39 -15.33
N ASP A 53 7.56 13.91 -16.55
CA ASP A 53 6.39 14.66 -17.01
C ASP A 53 5.15 13.78 -17.24
N ARG A 54 5.35 12.47 -17.44
CA ARG A 54 4.29 11.51 -17.72
C ARG A 54 4.56 10.15 -17.05
N PRO A 55 3.53 9.46 -16.56
CA PRO A 55 3.65 8.12 -16.03
C PRO A 55 3.89 7.13 -17.17
N LEU A 56 5.09 6.57 -17.21
CA LEU A 56 5.48 5.51 -18.15
C LEU A 56 5.72 4.22 -17.37
N ARG A 57 5.65 3.08 -18.06
CA ARG A 57 6.02 1.77 -17.46
C ARG A 57 7.44 1.74 -16.90
N SER A 58 8.35 2.52 -17.47
CA SER A 58 9.73 2.67 -16.99
C SER A 58 9.90 3.66 -15.84
N ASP A 59 8.83 4.37 -15.43
CA ASP A 59 8.91 5.36 -14.36
C ASP A 59 9.15 4.66 -13.00
N PRO A 60 10.12 5.11 -12.19
CA PRO A 60 10.46 4.46 -10.93
C PRO A 60 9.37 4.53 -9.86
N LEU A 61 8.39 5.44 -10.00
CA LEU A 61 7.28 5.64 -9.05
C LEU A 61 5.95 5.12 -9.61
N ALA A 62 5.66 5.43 -10.87
CA ALA A 62 4.39 5.08 -11.51
C ALA A 62 4.44 3.76 -12.29
N GLY A 63 5.62 3.29 -12.71
CA GLY A 63 5.77 2.12 -13.59
C GLY A 63 4.98 0.89 -13.14
N PRO A 64 5.10 0.44 -11.88
CA PRO A 64 4.33 -0.69 -11.36
C PRO A 64 2.81 -0.51 -11.40
N ALA A 65 2.32 0.74 -11.31
CA ALA A 65 0.91 1.05 -11.43
C ALA A 65 0.44 1.08 -12.89
N VAL A 66 1.31 1.55 -13.81
CA VAL A 66 1.04 1.48 -15.25
C VAL A 66 0.99 0.04 -15.75
N GLU A 67 1.84 -0.85 -15.21
CA GLU A 67 1.89 -2.27 -15.58
C GLU A 67 0.57 -3.02 -15.34
N ILE A 68 -0.23 -2.60 -14.35
CA ILE A 68 -1.47 -3.29 -13.98
C ILE A 68 -2.70 -2.75 -14.72
N LEU A 69 -2.57 -1.67 -15.49
CA LEU A 69 -3.68 -1.07 -16.24
C LEU A 69 -4.27 -2.03 -17.28
N ASP A 70 -3.44 -2.91 -17.85
CA ASP A 70 -3.86 -3.86 -18.88
C ASP A 70 -4.33 -5.21 -18.32
N LYS A 71 -4.21 -5.45 -17.00
CA LYS A 71 -4.65 -6.69 -16.36
C LYS A 71 -6.17 -6.71 -16.15
N ALA A 72 -6.84 -7.83 -16.39
CA ALA A 72 -8.26 -7.96 -16.08
C ALA A 72 -8.48 -8.00 -14.56
N ALA A 73 -9.45 -7.26 -14.04
CA ALA A 73 -9.67 -7.15 -12.59
C ALA A 73 -10.29 -8.41 -11.96
N ASP A 74 -10.84 -9.30 -12.78
CA ASP A 74 -11.63 -10.47 -12.43
C ASP A 74 -10.98 -11.81 -12.82
N THR A 75 -9.71 -11.78 -13.25
CA THR A 75 -8.99 -12.98 -13.70
C THR A 75 -7.75 -13.19 -12.86
N TYR A 76 -7.78 -14.12 -11.89
CA TYR A 76 -6.66 -14.35 -10.97
C TYR A 76 -5.33 -14.69 -11.68
N ALA A 77 -5.40 -15.42 -12.81
CA ALA A 77 -4.23 -15.78 -13.62
C ALA A 77 -3.44 -14.56 -14.12
N ASP A 78 -4.08 -13.41 -14.31
CA ASP A 78 -3.38 -12.18 -14.69
C ASP A 78 -2.52 -11.62 -13.55
N TRP A 79 -2.77 -12.04 -12.30
CA TRP A 79 -2.17 -11.47 -11.10
C TRP A 79 -1.27 -12.44 -10.31
N GLU A 80 -1.40 -13.75 -10.49
CA GLU A 80 -0.68 -14.75 -9.69
C GLU A 80 0.86 -14.64 -9.75
N HIS A 81 1.40 -14.12 -10.86
CA HIS A 81 2.84 -13.90 -11.06
C HIS A 81 3.25 -12.44 -10.95
N TRP A 82 2.36 -11.58 -10.46
CA TRP A 82 2.69 -10.18 -10.24
C TRP A 82 3.71 -10.03 -9.10
N LYS A 83 4.60 -9.04 -9.21
CA LYS A 83 5.63 -8.74 -8.21
C LYS A 83 5.07 -8.55 -6.78
N TYR A 84 3.81 -8.13 -6.67
CA TYR A 84 3.11 -7.91 -5.41
C TYR A 84 1.99 -8.93 -5.16
N ALA A 85 2.10 -10.13 -5.73
CA ALA A 85 1.08 -11.19 -5.62
C ALA A 85 0.78 -11.57 -4.16
N ASP A 86 1.76 -11.51 -3.26
CA ASP A 86 1.58 -11.74 -1.82
C ASP A 86 0.58 -10.77 -1.14
N MET A 87 0.19 -9.70 -1.84
CA MET A 87 -0.74 -8.69 -1.35
C MET A 87 -2.17 -8.88 -1.87
N LEU A 88 -2.39 -9.87 -2.74
CA LEU A 88 -3.71 -10.14 -3.32
C LEU A 88 -4.65 -10.78 -2.31
N ASN A 89 -5.94 -10.56 -2.50
CA ASN A 89 -6.97 -11.29 -1.78
C ASN A 89 -6.97 -12.77 -2.22
N PRO A 90 -7.29 -13.70 -1.30
CA PRO A 90 -7.24 -15.13 -1.57
C PRO A 90 -8.14 -15.53 -2.74
N HIS A 91 -7.71 -16.56 -3.46
CA HIS A 91 -8.45 -17.19 -4.54
C HIS A 91 -8.91 -18.58 -4.08
N GLU A 92 -10.21 -18.85 -4.25
CA GLU A 92 -10.82 -20.16 -3.96
C GLU A 92 -11.34 -20.76 -5.26
N GLU A 93 -11.03 -22.03 -5.52
CA GLU A 93 -11.49 -22.71 -6.73
C GLU A 93 -13.02 -22.75 -6.81
N GLY A 94 -13.56 -22.33 -7.95
CA GLY A 94 -15.02 -22.29 -8.19
C GLY A 94 -15.70 -20.99 -7.77
N VAL A 95 -14.98 -20.03 -7.18
CA VAL A 95 -15.50 -18.69 -6.85
C VAL A 95 -15.00 -17.68 -7.88
N ILE A 96 -15.87 -16.77 -8.32
CA ILE A 96 -15.46 -15.66 -9.19
C ILE A 96 -14.54 -14.74 -8.38
N TRP A 97 -13.28 -14.71 -8.76
CA TRP A 97 -12.29 -13.83 -8.14
C TRP A 97 -12.37 -12.44 -8.72
N LYS A 98 -12.28 -11.43 -7.87
CA LYS A 98 -12.06 -10.04 -8.27
C LYS A 98 -11.03 -9.46 -7.33
N ILE A 99 -10.08 -8.70 -7.88
CA ILE A 99 -9.09 -8.01 -7.05
C ILE A 99 -9.80 -7.02 -6.12
N ASP A 100 -9.47 -7.09 -4.83
CA ASP A 100 -10.00 -6.17 -3.82
C ASP A 100 -8.94 -5.12 -3.45
N PRO A 101 -9.10 -3.86 -3.91
CA PRO A 101 -8.19 -2.77 -3.55
C PRO A 101 -8.02 -2.57 -2.04
N ARG A 102 -9.07 -2.85 -1.25
CA ARG A 102 -9.05 -2.74 0.22
C ARG A 102 -8.13 -3.77 0.85
N TRP A 103 -8.13 -5.00 0.32
CA TRP A 103 -7.25 -6.06 0.80
C TRP A 103 -5.77 -5.72 0.54
N VAL A 104 -5.46 -5.25 -0.67
CA VAL A 104 -4.11 -4.82 -1.06
C VAL A 104 -3.64 -3.67 -0.15
N GLU A 105 -4.50 -2.68 0.09
CA GLU A 105 -4.20 -1.56 0.99
C GLU A 105 -3.97 -1.99 2.44
N ASN A 106 -4.79 -2.90 2.97
CA ASN A 106 -4.61 -3.40 4.34
C ASN A 106 -3.29 -4.15 4.48
N THR A 107 -2.97 -5.02 3.50
CA THR A 107 -1.68 -5.74 3.48
C THR A 107 -0.50 -4.77 3.39
N TYR A 108 -0.63 -3.72 2.58
CA TYR A 108 0.34 -2.64 2.50
C TYR A 108 0.54 -1.93 3.84
N LYS A 109 -0.55 -1.53 4.52
CA LYS A 109 -0.47 -0.82 5.81
C LYS A 109 0.26 -1.64 6.86
N SER A 110 -0.08 -2.92 7.01
CA SER A 110 0.61 -3.83 7.94
C SER A 110 2.08 -4.04 7.56
N GLY A 111 2.40 -4.15 6.26
CA GLY A 111 3.79 -4.26 5.78
C GLY A 111 4.61 -3.00 6.02
N MET A 112 4.00 -1.83 5.80
CA MET A 112 4.61 -0.52 5.99
C MET A 112 4.92 -0.27 7.47
N TYR A 113 4.03 -0.66 8.37
CA TYR A 113 4.27 -0.59 9.81
C TYR A 113 5.53 -1.36 10.21
N ARG A 114 5.66 -2.64 9.80
CA ARG A 114 6.86 -3.46 10.08
C ARG A 114 8.12 -2.85 9.48
N ARG A 115 8.02 -2.22 8.30
CA ARG A 115 9.15 -1.54 7.66
C ARG A 115 9.57 -0.31 8.46
N ALA A 116 8.60 0.49 8.92
CA ALA A 116 8.84 1.64 9.77
C ALA A 116 9.50 1.23 11.10
N GLU A 117 9.03 0.17 11.77
CA GLU A 117 9.67 -0.38 12.97
C GLU A 117 11.13 -0.75 12.73
N LYS A 118 11.42 -1.53 11.68
CA LYS A 118 12.80 -1.90 11.33
C LYS A 118 13.68 -0.67 11.11
N MET A 119 13.18 0.33 10.39
CA MET A 119 13.93 1.54 10.10
C MET A 119 14.16 2.42 11.33
N PHE A 120 13.15 2.51 12.21
CA PHE A 120 13.25 3.23 13.48
C PHE A 120 14.41 2.69 14.32
N HIS A 121 14.57 1.37 14.37
CA HIS A 121 15.63 0.72 15.14
C HIS A 121 16.98 0.66 14.42
N ALA A 122 17.00 0.56 13.08
CA ALA A 122 18.23 0.44 12.30
C ALA A 122 18.99 1.78 12.15
N HIS A 123 18.29 2.91 12.20
CA HIS A 123 18.88 4.25 11.99
C HIS A 123 18.58 5.21 13.15
N PRO A 124 19.01 4.90 14.39
CA PRO A 124 18.70 5.72 15.56
C PRO A 124 19.29 7.13 15.43
N LEU A 125 18.57 8.13 15.97
CA LEU A 125 18.99 9.55 16.01
C LEU A 125 19.21 10.20 14.63
N THR A 126 18.47 9.72 13.62
CA THR A 126 18.45 10.30 12.27
C THR A 126 17.06 10.83 11.93
N ASP A 127 16.94 11.70 10.93
CA ASP A 127 15.63 12.18 10.44
C ASP A 127 14.73 11.02 9.99
N LEU A 128 15.33 9.93 9.52
CA LEU A 128 14.62 8.72 9.14
C LEU A 128 13.93 8.05 10.33
N SER A 129 14.54 8.09 11.52
CA SER A 129 13.89 7.60 12.74
C SER A 129 12.67 8.44 13.11
N LEU A 130 12.69 9.77 12.88
CA LEU A 130 11.52 10.62 13.09
C LEU A 130 10.40 10.29 12.10
N VAL A 131 10.71 10.15 10.81
CA VAL A 131 9.74 9.75 9.78
C VAL A 131 9.11 8.39 10.12
N ALA A 132 9.94 7.42 10.49
CA ALA A 132 9.47 6.09 10.90
C ALA A 132 8.59 6.16 12.14
N TRP A 133 8.96 6.96 13.15
CA TRP A 133 8.16 7.17 14.35
C TRP A 133 6.78 7.75 14.04
N PHE A 134 6.70 8.78 13.18
CA PHE A 134 5.40 9.34 12.77
C PHE A 134 4.52 8.30 12.05
N LYS A 135 5.13 7.41 11.25
CA LYS A 135 4.40 6.34 10.57
C LYS A 135 3.89 5.26 11.53
N ILE A 136 4.70 4.88 12.52
CA ILE A 136 4.30 3.98 13.61
C ILE A 136 3.11 4.60 14.36
N LYS A 137 3.22 5.87 14.77
CA LYS A 137 2.14 6.55 15.51
C LYS A 137 0.88 6.76 14.67
N GLN A 138 1.02 7.05 13.39
CA GLN A 138 -0.13 7.11 12.48
C GLN A 138 -0.87 5.77 12.44
N HIS A 139 -0.15 4.66 12.33
CA HIS A 139 -0.75 3.33 12.32
C HIS A 139 -1.44 2.98 13.64
N GLU A 140 -0.82 3.27 14.79
CA GLU A 140 -1.44 3.09 16.11
C GLU A 140 -2.74 3.89 16.23
N CYS A 141 -2.76 5.15 15.79
CA CYS A 141 -3.96 5.98 15.77
C CYS A 141 -5.05 5.40 14.86
N ASP A 142 -4.67 4.87 13.70
CA ASP A 142 -5.60 4.24 12.76
C ASP A 142 -6.26 2.99 13.39
N ILE A 143 -5.49 2.15 14.09
CA ILE A 143 -6.01 0.98 14.82
C ILE A 143 -7.01 1.41 15.90
N ILE A 144 -6.65 2.40 16.73
CA ILE A 144 -7.52 2.89 17.81
C ILE A 144 -8.84 3.40 17.23
N ARG A 145 -8.77 4.16 16.14
CA ARG A 145 -9.96 4.67 15.44
C ARG A 145 -10.82 3.54 14.88
N THR A 146 -10.22 2.56 14.21
CA THR A 146 -10.93 1.38 13.70
C THR A 146 -11.61 0.59 14.82
N ALA A 147 -10.93 0.40 15.97
CA ALA A 147 -11.53 -0.25 17.13
C ALA A 147 -12.71 0.54 17.70
N ALA A 148 -12.55 1.87 17.86
CA ALA A 148 -13.61 2.74 18.36
C ALA A 148 -14.83 2.78 17.41
N GLU A 149 -14.60 2.83 16.11
CA GLU A 149 -15.66 2.77 15.09
C GLU A 149 -16.35 1.41 15.07
N GLY A 150 -15.59 0.32 15.20
CA GLY A 150 -16.11 -1.04 15.29
C GLY A 150 -17.05 -1.22 16.48
N ILE A 151 -16.63 -0.75 17.67
CA ILE A 151 -17.47 -0.74 18.87
C ILE A 151 -18.75 0.06 18.65
N ARG A 152 -18.63 1.26 18.06
CA ARG A 152 -19.79 2.15 17.81
C ARG A 152 -20.80 1.54 16.84
N LEU A 153 -20.33 0.80 15.84
CA LEU A 153 -21.16 0.18 14.82
C LEU A 153 -21.59 -1.26 15.18
N ASN A 154 -21.21 -1.74 16.37
CA ASN A 154 -21.46 -3.11 16.83
C ASN A 154 -20.98 -4.17 15.82
N VAL A 155 -19.84 -3.90 15.18
CA VAL A 155 -19.17 -4.79 14.24
C VAL A 155 -18.58 -5.96 15.01
N ASP A 156 -18.60 -7.16 14.40
CA ASP A 156 -18.00 -8.34 15.01
C ASP A 156 -16.50 -8.13 15.29
N THR A 157 -16.01 -8.69 16.38
CA THR A 157 -14.64 -8.47 16.85
C THR A 157 -13.61 -9.02 15.87
N ALA A 158 -13.89 -10.14 15.19
CA ALA A 158 -13.00 -10.69 14.18
C ALA A 158 -12.91 -9.77 12.96
N GLU A 159 -14.03 -9.15 12.57
CA GLU A 159 -14.08 -8.21 11.46
C GLU A 159 -13.35 -6.89 11.81
N ALA A 160 -13.53 -6.39 13.04
CA ALA A 160 -12.81 -5.22 13.54
C ALA A 160 -11.29 -5.46 13.62
N MET A 161 -10.84 -6.64 14.07
CA MET A 161 -9.43 -7.03 14.09
C MET A 161 -8.84 -7.13 12.69
N LYS A 162 -9.60 -7.68 11.73
CA LYS A 162 -9.21 -7.74 10.32
C LYS A 162 -9.01 -6.33 9.73
N PHE A 163 -9.89 -5.38 10.06
CA PHE A 163 -9.73 -3.98 9.63
C PHE A 163 -8.54 -3.27 10.28
N ALA A 164 -8.21 -3.63 11.52
CA ALA A 164 -7.01 -3.13 12.20
C ALA A 164 -5.71 -3.77 11.66
N GLY A 165 -5.79 -4.74 10.75
CA GLY A 165 -4.63 -5.45 10.22
C GLY A 165 -3.94 -6.35 11.25
N ILE A 166 -4.66 -6.73 12.31
CA ILE A 166 -4.23 -7.66 13.35
C ILE A 166 -4.70 -9.06 12.91
N PRO A 167 -3.82 -10.07 12.85
CA PRO A 167 -4.25 -11.45 12.60
C PRO A 167 -5.27 -11.84 13.67
N ALA A 168 -6.47 -12.24 13.28
CA ALA A 168 -7.45 -12.73 14.22
C ALA A 168 -6.84 -13.93 14.97
N VAL A 169 -6.72 -13.82 16.30
CA VAL A 169 -6.32 -14.97 17.12
C VAL A 169 -7.51 -15.92 17.09
N VAL A 170 -7.36 -17.03 16.37
CA VAL A 170 -8.28 -18.17 16.48
C VAL A 170 -8.14 -18.68 17.92
N GLN A 171 -9.15 -18.44 18.75
CA GLN A 171 -9.35 -19.16 20.01
C GLN A 171 -10.21 -20.38 19.76
#